data_AF-A0A238ZTM6-F1
#
_entry.id   AF-A0A238ZTM6-F1
#
_cell.length_a   1.000
_cell.length_b   1.000
_cell.length_c   1.000
_cell.angle_alpha   90.00
_cell.angle_beta   90.00
_cell.angle_gamma   90.00
#
_symmetry.space_group_name_H-M   'P 1'
#
loop_
_entity.id
_entity.type
_entity.pdbx_description
1 polymer ?
#
loop_
_entity_poly.entity_id
_entity_poly.type
_entity_poly.pdbx_seq_one_letter_code
_entity_poly.pdbx_strand_id
1 'polypeptide(L)' 'MSHSFTKLWIHTILETKNRQELIDYAIEKQLYDCIREELNELGCPR' A
#
# COMPACT_ATOMS: atom_id res chain seq x y z
N MET A 1 -8.29 17.20 -14.27
CA MET A 1 -8.76 18.46 -13.67
C MET A 1 -7.72 19.52 -13.96
N SER A 2 -8.04 20.53 -14.74
CA SER A 2 -7.03 21.37 -15.40
C SER A 2 -6.18 22.21 -14.45
N HIS A 3 -6.59 22.50 -13.20
CA HIS A 3 -5.81 23.36 -12.29
C HIS A 3 -6.02 23.06 -10.79
N SER A 4 -5.95 21.81 -10.35
CA SER A 4 -5.94 21.48 -8.92
C SER A 4 -4.74 20.62 -8.55
N PHE A 5 -3.75 21.24 -7.89
CA PHE A 5 -2.66 20.53 -7.22
C PHE A 5 -3.13 20.15 -5.81
N THR A 6 -3.71 18.96 -5.69
CA THR A 6 -4.16 18.43 -4.39
C THR A 6 -3.12 17.47 -3.85
N LYS A 7 -2.61 17.72 -2.64
CA LYS A 7 -1.76 16.78 -1.90
C LYS A 7 -2.61 16.02 -0.89
N LEU A 8 -2.80 14.72 -1.13
CA LEU A 8 -3.55 13.84 -0.24
C LEU A 8 -2.57 12.93 0.52
N TRP A 9 -2.79 12.79 1.83
CA TRP A 9 -2.08 11.87 2.68
C TRP A 9 -3.09 10.92 3.30
N ILE A 10 -2.85 9.61 3.15
CA ILE A 10 -3.76 8.57 3.64
C ILE A 10 -2.95 7.63 4.50
N HIS A 11 -3.43 7.38 5.72
CA HIS A 11 -2.91 6.33 6.59
C HIS A 11 -3.89 5.17 6.56
N THR A 12 -3.50 4.05 5.97
CA THR A 12 -4.33 2.85 5.84
C THR A 12 -3.78 1.74 6.71
N ILE A 13 -4.65 1.09 7.48
CA ILE A 13 -4.34 -0.08 8.32
C ILE A 13 -5.08 -1.28 7.73
N LEU A 14 -4.37 -2.36 7.47
CA LEU A 14 -4.91 -3.59 6.88
C LEU A 14 -4.66 -4.77 7.84
N GLU A 15 -5.57 -5.75 7.84
CA GLU A 15 -5.43 -7.00 8.60
C GLU A 15 -5.60 -8.22 7.68
N THR A 16 -5.02 -9.35 8.07
CA THR A 16 -5.20 -10.63 7.39
C THR A 16 -6.61 -11.18 7.60
N LYS A 17 -7.14 -11.92 6.62
CA LYS A 17 -8.41 -12.61 6.74
C LYS A 17 -8.42 -13.49 8.00
N ASN A 18 -9.44 -13.34 8.84
CA ASN A 18 -9.61 -14.06 10.10
C ASN A 18 -8.46 -13.86 11.13
N ARG A 19 -7.70 -12.76 11.04
CA ARG A 19 -6.58 -12.46 11.98
C ARG A 19 -5.54 -13.57 12.08
N GLN A 20 -5.34 -14.31 10.99
CA GLN A 20 -4.31 -15.33 10.93
C GLN A 20 -2.93 -14.68 10.88
N GLU A 21 -1.98 -15.19 11.66
CA GLU A 21 -0.60 -14.71 11.70
C GLU A 21 0.19 -15.17 10.46
N LEU A 22 -0.24 -14.75 9.28
CA LEU A 22 0.36 -15.10 7.98
C LEU A 22 1.51 -14.16 7.59
N ILE A 23 1.67 -13.05 8.31
CA ILE A 23 2.72 -12.07 8.05
C ILE A 23 3.92 -12.45 8.92
N ASP A 24 4.90 -13.11 8.29
CA ASP A 24 6.21 -13.38 8.87
C ASP A 24 7.30 -12.53 8.20
N TYR A 25 8.53 -12.64 8.71
CA TYR A 25 9.67 -11.87 8.18
C TYR A 25 10.03 -12.20 6.72
N ALA A 26 9.68 -13.40 6.24
CA ALA A 26 9.96 -13.80 4.87
C ALA A 26 8.99 -13.14 3.88
N ILE A 27 7.72 -12.99 4.27
CA ILE A 27 6.65 -12.44 3.44
C ILE A 27 6.55 -10.91 3.56
N GLU A 28 6.92 -10.33 4.70
CA GLU A 28 6.79 -8.89 4.97
C GLU A 28 7.37 -8.01 3.85
N LYS A 29 8.60 -8.33 3.41
CA LYS A 29 9.25 -7.57 2.33
C LYS A 29 8.53 -7.73 0.99
N GLN A 30 8.12 -8.94 0.65
CA GLN A 30 7.42 -9.22 -0.61
C GLN A 30 6.06 -8.53 -0.65
N LEU A 31 5.33 -8.54 0.47
CA LEU A 31 4.05 -7.87 0.62
C LEU A 31 4.22 -6.35 0.49
N TYR A 32 5.24 -5.79 1.13
CA TYR A 32 5.56 -4.37 1.03
C TYR A 32 5.88 -3.94 -0.41
N ASP A 33 6.74 -4.70 -1.09
CA ASP A 33 7.13 -4.42 -2.48
C ASP A 33 5.92 -4.53 -3.42
N CYS A 34 5.08 -5.55 -3.25
CA CYS A 34 3.84 -5.73 -4.01
C CYS A 34 2.89 -4.54 -3.84
N ILE A 35 2.57 -4.14 -2.61
CA ILE A 35 1.69 -2.98 -2.35
C ILE A 35 2.27 -1.71 -2.96
N ARG A 36 3.60 -1.54 -2.90
CA ARG A 36 4.27 -0.37 -3.46
C ARG A 36 4.18 -0.34 -4.98
N GLU A 37 4.38 -1.46 -5.64
CA GLU A 37 4.26 -1.57 -7.11
C GLU A 37 2.85 -1.24 -7.57
N GLU A 38 1.83 -1.83 -6.93
CA GLU A 38 0.41 -1.53 -7.20
C GLU A 38 0.08 -0.04 -7.03
N LEU A 39 0.58 0.60 -5.96
CA LEU A 39 0.39 2.03 -5.75
C LEU A 39 1.07 2.88 -6.82
N ASN A 40 2.25 2.48 -7.30
CA ASN A 40 2.94 3.18 -8.38
C ASN A 40 2.17 3.06 -9.71
N GLU A 41 1.63 1.88 -10.02
CA GLU A 41 0.82 1.66 -11.23
C GLU A 41 -0.46 2.50 -11.24
N LEU A 42 -1.07 2.69 -10.07
CA LEU A 42 -2.23 3.56 -9.88
C LEU A 42 -1.89 5.07 -9.92
N GLY A 43 -0.61 5.43 -10.08
CA GLY A 43 -0.17 6.83 -10.08
C GLY A 43 -0.15 7.48 -8.70
N CYS A 44 0.00 6.67 -7.64
CA CYS A 44 0.23 7.10 -6.26
C CYS A 44 1.71 6.89 -5.88
N PRO A 45 2.65 7.65 -6.47
CA PRO A 45 4.06 7.54 -6.13
C PRO A 45 4.32 8.06 -4.71
N ARG A 46 5.36 7.50 -4.10
CA ARG A 46 5.83 7.89 -2.77
C ARG A 46 6.51 9.27 -2.77
#